data_AF-A0A496BRT5-F1
#
_entry.id   AF-A0A496BRT5-F1
#
_cell.length_a   1.000
_cell.length_b   1.000
_cell.length_c   1.000
_cell.angle_alpha   90.00
_cell.angle_beta   90.00
_cell.angle_gamma   90.00
#
_symmetry.space_group_name_H-M   'P 1'
#
loop_
_entity.id
_entity.type
_entity.pdbx_description
1 polymer ?
#
loop_
_entity_poly.entity_id
_entity_poly.type
_entity_poly.pdbx_seq_one_letter_code
_entity_poly.pdbx_strand_id
1 'polypeptide(L)'
;MLPESAVKDEGSYSCWVPAVVRGKSAKATSDYYRTKENAPKGSAYATFVTQDTSDGKKKLNYRVYLGGPSSHDFDLYDNTNYIYNVMMSHTSLPVDDRRVTIIDPIPASENNGNFVPTSNCFMVAPGGAFCFNPYTYYVNGSSVPNETLQDWCGVSGETLTKPIKSVKVLWQTLEDGDLGDPVLGAVNTYAPLTPDDDHTNIVDLKRGESLADARIYCRVTPNTSGGNGVIAGYSGENGTGDILWSWHVWVTDYAPSSIGSETVLEENRRKLVYKQGSNTRLPMMDRNLGAVAGYDTVPNKELERSKANGLMYQWGRKDPYRSSYTNSVIPDIPVSETIESPMDGLLSCYRGDGITFAMISFDYSTRVSYQTAYQKPEVMYKPGKPDLWSSNRDSTYIYSWGMGGDKGAHDPCPSGWRVCAKEDFYPLYSAWGSGSLNLVGDKNGVNAGGYLISYDDTNRSRGSYYRLPGYWMGNSFGQVGQFGYYWTRDIKGTDLDGHGGYPLRLKSNKTAWEMTVGGYEKEALLIRCIQERAN
;
A
#
# COMPACT_ATOMS: atom_id res chain seq x y z
N MET A 1 -3.94 -6.23 24.65
CA MET A 1 -5.36 -6.42 25.01
C MET A 1 -5.52 -6.04 26.48
N LEU A 2 -6.30 -4.99 26.75
CA LEU A 2 -6.68 -4.60 28.10
C LEU A 2 -8.00 -5.33 28.46
N PRO A 3 -8.22 -5.67 29.74
CA PRO A 3 -9.37 -6.47 30.15
C PRO A 3 -10.68 -5.67 30.03
N GLU A 4 -11.69 -6.29 29.44
CA GLU A 4 -13.09 -5.88 29.53
C GLU A 4 -13.54 -5.94 31.00
N SER A 5 -13.57 -4.80 31.69
CA SER A 5 -14.47 -4.63 32.82
C SER A 5 -14.79 -3.16 33.06
N ALA A 6 -16.07 -2.84 32.89
CA ALA A 6 -16.80 -1.68 33.41
C ALA A 6 -16.30 -0.29 33.00
N VAL A 7 -16.74 0.20 31.84
CA VAL A 7 -16.86 1.66 31.65
C VAL A 7 -18.11 2.12 32.41
N LYS A 8 -17.92 2.59 33.64
CA LYS A 8 -18.81 3.61 34.24
C LYS A 8 -18.44 4.96 33.62
N ASP A 9 -19.34 5.94 33.70
CA ASP A 9 -19.18 7.31 33.14
C ASP A 9 -17.92 8.08 33.61
N GLU A 10 -17.12 7.50 34.51
CA GLU A 10 -15.83 8.00 34.98
C GLU A 10 -14.81 6.86 35.11
N GLY A 11 -13.57 7.11 34.71
CA GLY A 11 -12.46 6.15 34.80
C GLY A 11 -11.10 6.84 34.85
N SER A 12 -10.06 6.11 35.25
CA SER A 12 -8.68 6.59 35.21
C SER A 12 -7.78 5.55 34.57
N TYR A 13 -6.79 6.01 33.82
CA TYR A 13 -5.76 5.19 33.22
C TYR A 13 -4.40 5.85 33.49
N SER A 14 -3.40 5.05 33.79
CA SER A 14 -2.04 5.52 34.00
C SER A 14 -1.08 4.60 33.27
N CYS A 15 -0.15 5.19 32.53
CA CYS A 15 0.92 4.48 31.85
C CYS A 15 2.22 5.28 31.89
N TRP A 16 3.32 4.58 31.67
CA TRP A 16 4.62 5.20 31.46
C TRP A 16 4.85 5.34 29.95
N VAL A 17 5.35 6.51 29.54
CA VAL A 17 5.75 6.77 28.16
C VAL A 17 7.19 7.31 28.14
N PRO A 18 7.97 7.07 27.06
CA PRO A 18 9.25 7.73 26.89
C PRO A 18 9.09 9.26 26.83
N ALA A 19 10.18 9.99 27.02
CA ALA A 19 10.18 11.42 26.71
C ALA A 19 9.85 11.63 25.22
N VAL A 20 8.90 12.52 24.93
CA VAL A 20 8.48 12.89 23.59
C VAL A 20 8.53 14.41 23.49
N VAL A 21 9.66 14.92 23.01
CA VAL A 21 9.90 16.36 22.88
C VAL A 21 9.71 16.74 21.41
N ARG A 22 8.61 17.41 21.10
CA ARG A 22 8.18 17.81 19.74
C ARG A 22 8.03 19.32 19.57
N GLY A 23 8.21 20.06 20.64
CA GLY A 23 8.22 21.50 20.73
C GLY A 23 6.83 22.09 20.87
N LYS A 24 6.75 23.39 20.57
CA LYS A 24 5.54 24.20 20.71
C LYS A 24 4.89 24.49 19.37
N SER A 25 3.58 24.67 19.36
CA SER A 25 2.83 25.15 18.20
C SER A 25 2.05 26.42 18.51
N ALA A 26 2.39 27.50 17.80
CA ALA A 26 1.67 28.78 17.88
C ALA A 26 0.20 28.69 17.43
N LYS A 27 -0.16 27.65 16.68
CA LYS A 27 -1.53 27.46 16.17
C LYS A 27 -2.48 26.84 17.20
N ALA A 28 -1.94 26.20 18.23
CA ALA A 28 -2.73 25.60 19.31
C ALA A 28 -3.06 26.65 20.39
N THR A 29 -3.80 27.68 20.00
CA THR A 29 -4.11 28.85 20.85
C THR A 29 -5.00 28.55 22.05
N SER A 30 -5.64 27.39 22.06
CA SER A 30 -6.39 26.82 23.19
C SER A 30 -6.43 25.29 23.09
N ASP A 31 -6.94 24.61 24.12
CA ASP A 31 -7.11 23.15 24.10
C ASP A 31 -8.06 22.66 23.00
N TYR A 32 -8.98 23.51 22.56
CA TYR A 32 -9.83 23.24 21.39
C TYR A 32 -9.00 23.14 20.10
N TYR A 33 -7.95 23.96 19.99
CA TYR A 33 -7.06 23.98 18.83
C TYR A 33 -5.85 23.04 18.95
N ARG A 34 -5.77 22.21 20.01
CA ARG A 34 -4.82 21.09 20.11
C ARG A 34 -5.29 19.92 19.25
N THR A 35 -5.31 20.14 17.94
CA THR A 35 -5.80 19.22 16.92
C THR A 35 -4.65 18.60 16.15
N LYS A 36 -4.96 17.58 15.33
CA LYS A 36 -3.99 16.94 14.42
C LYS A 36 -3.29 17.95 13.51
N GLU A 37 -4.05 18.91 12.97
CA GLU A 37 -3.57 19.94 12.06
C GLU A 37 -2.57 20.92 12.72
N ASN A 38 -2.72 21.14 14.04
CA ASN A 38 -1.95 22.13 14.77
C ASN A 38 -0.83 21.52 15.62
N ALA A 39 -0.88 20.22 15.91
CA ALA A 39 0.16 19.53 16.66
C ALA A 39 1.42 19.35 15.80
N PRO A 40 2.63 19.54 16.36
CA PRO A 40 3.86 19.13 15.70
C PRO A 40 3.82 17.64 15.33
N LYS A 41 4.35 17.27 14.17
CA LYS A 41 4.33 15.88 13.69
C LYS A 41 5.03 14.94 14.69
N GLY A 42 4.39 13.81 14.99
CA GLY A 42 4.89 12.84 15.97
C GLY A 42 4.69 13.25 17.44
N SER A 43 3.84 14.23 17.73
CA SER A 43 3.37 14.54 19.08
C SER A 43 2.55 13.38 19.65
N ALA A 44 2.73 13.12 20.94
CA ALA A 44 1.97 12.10 21.64
C ALA A 44 0.51 12.51 21.80
N TYR A 45 -0.41 11.56 21.65
CA TYR A 45 -1.83 11.74 21.92
C TYR A 45 -2.42 10.50 22.58
N ALA A 46 -3.48 10.68 23.34
CA ALA A 46 -4.37 9.62 23.77
C ALA A 46 -5.61 9.58 22.88
N THR A 47 -6.10 8.38 22.59
CA THR A 47 -7.40 8.17 21.93
C THR A 47 -8.40 7.56 22.89
N PHE A 48 -9.62 8.07 22.85
CA PHE A 48 -10.75 7.50 23.57
C PHE A 48 -11.85 7.18 22.56
N VAL A 49 -12.32 5.94 22.53
CA VAL A 49 -13.41 5.54 21.64
C VAL A 49 -14.64 5.30 22.48
N THR A 50 -15.66 6.14 22.33
CA THR A 50 -16.96 5.94 22.96
C THR A 50 -17.92 5.27 21.96
N GLN A 51 -18.92 4.58 22.49
CA GLN A 51 -19.98 3.95 21.70
C GLN A 51 -21.32 4.49 22.18
N ASP A 52 -22.25 4.71 21.25
CA ASP A 52 -23.61 5.07 21.59
C ASP A 52 -24.29 3.91 22.34
N THR A 53 -25.01 4.21 23.42
CA THR A 53 -25.64 3.19 24.27
C THR A 53 -26.82 2.48 23.60
N SER A 54 -27.41 3.08 22.56
CA SER A 54 -28.52 2.51 21.79
C SER A 54 -28.05 1.77 20.55
N ASP A 55 -26.91 2.15 19.98
CA ASP A 55 -26.29 1.51 18.82
C ASP A 55 -24.76 1.55 18.95
N GLY A 56 -24.18 0.45 19.44
CA GLY A 56 -22.74 0.35 19.69
C GLY A 56 -21.85 0.50 18.45
N LYS A 57 -22.42 0.52 17.24
CA LYS A 57 -21.68 0.80 15.99
C LYS A 57 -21.46 2.29 15.77
N LYS A 58 -22.29 3.16 16.34
CA LYS A 58 -22.06 4.62 16.32
C LYS A 58 -20.98 4.94 17.33
N LYS A 59 -19.81 5.37 16.85
CA LYS A 59 -18.67 5.64 17.72
C LYS A 59 -18.10 7.03 17.48
N LEU A 60 -17.57 7.61 18.55
CA LEU A 60 -16.78 8.83 18.50
C LEU A 60 -15.38 8.50 18.99
N ASN A 61 -14.38 8.83 18.17
CA ASN A 61 -12.98 8.70 18.54
C ASN A 61 -12.43 10.10 18.88
N TYR A 62 -12.10 10.31 20.15
CA TYR A 62 -11.54 11.55 20.68
C TYR A 62 -10.02 11.46 20.69
N ARG A 63 -9.35 12.36 19.97
CA ARG A 63 -7.89 12.51 19.99
C ARG A 63 -7.50 13.68 20.90
N VAL A 64 -6.77 13.38 21.98
CA VAL A 64 -6.27 14.37 22.94
C VAL A 64 -4.76 14.41 22.89
N TYR A 65 -4.19 15.51 22.36
CA TYR A 65 -2.73 15.69 22.32
C TYR A 65 -2.16 16.04 23.68
N LEU A 66 -1.16 15.28 24.10
CA LEU A 66 -0.47 15.39 25.37
C LEU A 66 0.66 16.43 25.30
N GLY A 67 1.02 17.02 26.44
CA GLY A 67 2.13 17.96 26.58
C GLY A 67 2.05 18.78 27.87
N GLY A 68 2.84 19.84 27.95
CA GLY A 68 2.86 20.76 29.09
C GLY A 68 1.51 21.47 29.37
N PRO A 69 1.42 22.23 30.47
CA PRO A 69 0.18 22.88 30.91
C PRO A 69 -0.30 24.01 29.99
N SER A 70 0.51 24.43 29.02
CA SER A 70 0.11 25.39 27.99
C SER A 70 -0.47 24.65 26.79
N SER A 71 -1.56 25.16 26.22
CA SER A 71 -2.13 24.62 24.98
C SER A 71 -1.15 24.60 23.80
N HIS A 72 -0.08 25.38 23.86
CA HIS A 72 0.93 25.46 22.82
C HIS A 72 2.02 24.38 22.97
N ASP A 73 2.11 23.71 24.12
CA ASP A 73 3.22 22.82 24.49
C ASP A 73 2.86 21.35 24.24
N PHE A 74 3.66 20.65 23.43
CA PHE A 74 3.49 19.25 23.09
C PHE A 74 4.65 18.38 23.60
N ASP A 75 5.46 18.94 24.51
CA ASP A 75 6.59 18.23 25.11
C ASP A 75 6.18 17.39 26.32
N LEU A 76 6.61 16.13 26.31
CA LEU A 76 6.60 15.22 27.44
C LEU A 76 8.05 14.96 27.86
N TYR A 77 8.44 15.47 29.02
CA TYR A 77 9.77 15.31 29.58
C TYR A 77 9.88 14.03 30.42
N ASP A 78 11.11 13.54 30.58
CA ASP A 78 11.38 12.42 31.47
C ASP A 78 11.10 12.78 32.92
N ASN A 79 10.84 11.75 33.74
CA ASN A 79 10.62 11.89 35.19
C ASN A 79 9.58 12.96 35.59
N THR A 80 8.56 13.17 34.75
CA THR A 80 7.54 14.19 34.95
C THR A 80 6.15 13.55 34.91
N ASN A 81 5.31 13.88 35.90
CA ASN A 81 3.92 13.43 35.95
C ASN A 81 3.04 14.39 35.16
N TYR A 82 2.31 13.86 34.19
CA TYR A 82 1.30 14.60 33.44
C TYR A 82 -0.08 14.05 33.80
N ILE A 83 -0.95 14.92 34.31
CA ILE A 83 -2.31 14.57 34.75
C ILE A 83 -3.29 15.31 33.86
N TYR A 84 -4.12 14.56 33.14
CA TYR A 84 -5.15 15.10 32.24
C TYR A 84 -6.53 14.73 32.76
N ASN A 85 -7.40 15.72 32.93
CA ASN A 85 -8.82 15.51 33.15
C ASN A 85 -9.53 15.69 31.81
N VAL A 86 -10.01 14.60 31.23
CA VAL A 86 -10.70 14.62 29.93
C VAL A 86 -12.20 14.48 30.18
N MET A 87 -12.97 15.51 29.80
CA MET A 87 -14.42 15.52 29.91
C MET A 87 -15.04 15.52 28.51
N MET A 88 -15.94 14.57 28.25
CA MET A 88 -16.67 14.44 26.99
C MET A 88 -18.13 14.82 27.25
N SER A 89 -18.53 16.04 26.88
CA SER A 89 -19.83 16.63 27.26
C SER A 89 -20.61 17.14 26.05
N HIS A 90 -20.81 16.29 25.05
CA HIS A 90 -21.56 16.67 23.85
C HIS A 90 -23.05 16.39 24.00
N THR A 91 -23.89 17.38 23.68
CA THR A 91 -25.36 17.25 23.64
C THR A 91 -25.89 16.94 22.24
N SER A 92 -25.01 17.01 21.23
CA SER A 92 -25.28 16.73 19.81
C SER A 92 -24.01 16.19 19.15
N LEU A 93 -24.13 15.61 17.94
CA LEU A 93 -22.97 15.12 17.20
C LEU A 93 -21.94 16.26 16.98
N PRO A 94 -20.67 16.07 17.38
CA PRO A 94 -19.67 17.13 17.37
C PRO A 94 -19.00 17.29 15.99
N VAL A 95 -19.81 17.62 14.98
CA VAL A 95 -19.35 17.70 13.58
C VAL A 95 -18.29 18.78 13.32
N ASP A 96 -18.23 19.81 14.17
CA ASP A 96 -17.29 20.93 14.04
C ASP A 96 -16.03 20.78 14.92
N ASP A 97 -16.01 19.79 15.84
CA ASP A 97 -14.86 19.58 16.73
C ASP A 97 -13.81 18.71 16.05
N ARG A 98 -12.73 19.35 15.57
CA ARG A 98 -11.62 18.69 14.86
C ARG A 98 -10.78 17.74 15.73
N ARG A 99 -11.09 17.59 17.01
CA ARG A 99 -10.48 16.59 17.91
C ARG A 99 -11.27 15.28 17.91
N VAL A 100 -12.48 15.28 17.36
CA VAL A 100 -13.39 14.13 17.35
C VAL A 100 -13.54 13.61 15.92
N THR A 101 -13.25 12.33 15.73
CA THR A 101 -13.56 11.62 14.49
C THR A 101 -14.83 10.82 14.70
N ILE A 102 -15.84 11.07 13.87
CA ILE A 102 -17.05 10.26 13.81
C ILE A 102 -16.72 8.98 13.05
N ILE A 103 -16.87 7.83 13.70
CA ILE A 103 -16.85 6.53 13.03
C ILE A 103 -18.30 6.25 12.64
N ASP A 104 -18.59 6.57 11.39
CA ASP A 104 -19.93 6.44 10.83
C ASP A 104 -20.23 4.97 10.53
N PRO A 105 -21.27 4.36 11.13
CA PRO A 105 -21.60 2.96 10.88
C PRO A 105 -22.31 2.73 9.55
N ILE A 106 -22.54 3.79 8.75
CA ILE A 106 -23.14 3.67 7.41
C ILE A 106 -22.36 2.62 6.61
N PRO A 107 -23.02 1.53 6.15
CA PRO A 107 -22.37 0.52 5.34
C PRO A 107 -21.75 1.10 4.09
N ALA A 108 -20.63 0.52 3.66
CA ALA A 108 -19.91 0.91 2.45
C ALA A 108 -20.79 0.82 1.19
N SER A 109 -21.82 -0.03 1.22
CA SER A 109 -22.79 -0.19 0.14
C SER A 109 -23.87 0.89 0.06
N GLU A 110 -24.14 1.59 1.16
CA GLU A 110 -25.16 2.63 1.19
C GLU A 110 -24.65 3.89 0.46
N ASN A 111 -25.46 4.47 -0.43
CA ASN A 111 -25.09 5.67 -1.21
C ASN A 111 -23.75 5.56 -1.97
N ASN A 112 -23.35 4.36 -2.39
CA ASN A 112 -22.09 4.11 -3.09
C ASN A 112 -22.31 3.37 -4.42
N GLY A 113 -22.88 4.08 -5.40
CA GLY A 113 -23.10 3.57 -6.75
C GLY A 113 -21.91 3.76 -7.71
N ASN A 114 -20.74 4.20 -7.21
CA ASN A 114 -19.59 4.53 -8.06
C ASN A 114 -18.87 3.26 -8.54
N PHE A 115 -19.42 2.65 -9.60
CA PHE A 115 -18.88 1.44 -10.18
C PHE A 115 -17.60 1.73 -10.97
N VAL A 116 -16.50 1.07 -10.62
CA VAL A 116 -15.20 1.18 -11.29
C VAL A 116 -14.78 -0.15 -11.91
N PRO A 117 -13.97 -0.14 -12.98
CA PRO A 117 -13.43 -1.37 -13.53
C PRO A 117 -12.52 -2.11 -12.54
N THR A 118 -12.71 -3.42 -12.44
CA THR A 118 -11.94 -4.26 -11.50
C THR A 118 -10.50 -4.43 -11.95
N SER A 119 -9.56 -4.24 -11.02
CA SER A 119 -8.15 -4.60 -11.18
C SER A 119 -7.58 -4.98 -9.82
N ASN A 120 -6.34 -5.46 -9.73
CA ASN A 120 -5.77 -5.88 -8.45
C ASN A 120 -5.35 -4.70 -7.56
N CYS A 121 -5.31 -3.47 -8.09
CA CYS A 121 -5.07 -2.25 -7.33
C CYS A 121 -6.08 -1.14 -7.70
N PHE A 122 -6.65 -0.48 -6.71
CA PHE A 122 -7.50 0.70 -6.92
C PHE A 122 -6.77 1.96 -6.45
N MET A 123 -6.63 2.96 -7.32
CA MET A 123 -6.18 4.30 -6.91
C MET A 123 -7.41 5.12 -6.50
N VAL A 124 -7.42 5.59 -5.26
CA VAL A 124 -8.61 6.20 -4.64
C VAL A 124 -8.19 7.42 -3.84
N ALA A 125 -8.81 8.57 -4.10
CA ALA A 125 -8.57 9.76 -3.28
C ALA A 125 -9.06 9.55 -1.83
N PRO A 126 -8.43 10.19 -0.82
CA PRO A 126 -8.99 10.27 0.53
C PRO A 126 -10.47 10.70 0.50
N GLY A 127 -11.32 10.05 1.29
CA GLY A 127 -12.77 10.28 1.29
C GLY A 127 -13.52 9.62 0.12
N GLY A 128 -12.82 8.92 -0.77
CA GLY A 128 -13.41 8.24 -1.91
C GLY A 128 -14.29 7.05 -1.52
N ALA A 129 -15.32 6.79 -2.33
CA ALA A 129 -16.16 5.62 -2.25
C ALA A 129 -16.32 5.03 -3.66
N PHE A 130 -16.23 3.70 -3.77
CA PHE A 130 -16.35 2.98 -5.02
C PHE A 130 -16.89 1.57 -4.81
N CYS A 131 -17.33 0.94 -5.89
CA CYS A 131 -17.65 -0.48 -5.91
C CYS A 131 -17.21 -1.13 -7.21
N PHE A 132 -17.00 -2.45 -7.17
CA PHE A 132 -16.52 -3.21 -8.33
C PHE A 132 -17.04 -4.65 -8.30
N ASN A 133 -16.99 -5.33 -9.44
CA ASN A 133 -17.35 -6.74 -9.54
C ASN A 133 -16.10 -7.60 -9.31
N PRO A 134 -16.00 -8.38 -8.22
CA PRO A 134 -14.78 -9.13 -7.91
C PRO A 134 -14.45 -10.21 -8.95
N TYR A 135 -15.44 -10.68 -9.71
CA TYR A 135 -15.28 -11.79 -10.65
C TYR A 135 -14.92 -11.35 -12.08
N THR A 136 -14.70 -10.06 -12.29
CA THR A 136 -14.20 -9.53 -13.57
C THR A 136 -12.81 -8.93 -13.41
N TYR A 137 -12.18 -8.64 -14.53
CA TYR A 137 -10.86 -8.03 -14.59
C TYR A 137 -10.78 -7.09 -15.79
N TYR A 138 -10.21 -5.90 -15.62
CA TYR A 138 -10.11 -4.91 -16.67
C TYR A 138 -8.80 -5.04 -17.43
N VAL A 139 -8.91 -5.21 -18.74
CA VAL A 139 -7.78 -5.40 -19.65
C VAL A 139 -8.01 -4.58 -20.90
N ASN A 140 -7.05 -3.73 -21.24
CA ASN A 140 -6.99 -3.00 -22.51
C ASN A 140 -8.32 -2.29 -22.90
N GLY A 141 -9.01 -1.69 -21.92
CA GLY A 141 -10.25 -0.95 -22.17
C GLY A 141 -11.54 -1.70 -21.88
N SER A 142 -11.47 -3.00 -21.62
CA SER A 142 -12.63 -3.89 -21.53
C SER A 142 -12.64 -4.68 -20.24
N SER A 143 -13.83 -4.93 -19.70
CA SER A 143 -14.02 -5.86 -18.58
C SER A 143 -14.14 -7.28 -19.14
N VAL A 144 -13.26 -8.18 -18.70
CA VAL A 144 -13.25 -9.61 -19.04
C VAL A 144 -13.50 -10.45 -17.78
N PRO A 145 -13.86 -11.74 -17.89
CA PRO A 145 -13.91 -12.64 -16.75
C PRO A 145 -12.55 -12.76 -16.05
N ASN A 146 -12.55 -12.78 -14.70
CA ASN A 146 -11.40 -13.26 -13.94
C ASN A 146 -11.46 -14.79 -13.88
N GLU A 147 -11.02 -15.46 -14.95
CA GLU A 147 -11.13 -16.91 -15.11
C GLU A 147 -10.54 -17.66 -13.91
N THR A 148 -9.38 -17.23 -13.40
CA THR A 148 -8.74 -17.87 -12.24
C THR A 148 -9.62 -17.83 -10.98
N LEU A 149 -10.17 -16.66 -10.63
CA LEU A 149 -11.03 -16.56 -9.45
C LEU A 149 -12.38 -17.25 -9.68
N GLN A 150 -12.95 -17.14 -10.88
CA GLN A 150 -14.20 -17.81 -11.24
C GLN A 150 -14.06 -19.33 -11.13
N ASP A 151 -12.94 -19.90 -11.59
CA ASP A 151 -12.65 -21.33 -11.47
C ASP A 151 -12.57 -21.76 -10.00
N TRP A 152 -11.90 -20.99 -9.14
CA TRP A 152 -11.81 -21.29 -7.71
C TRP A 152 -13.16 -21.20 -7.00
N CYS A 153 -14.03 -20.30 -7.47
CA CYS A 153 -15.40 -20.13 -6.96
C CYS A 153 -16.42 -21.10 -7.59
N GLY A 154 -16.02 -21.85 -8.63
CA GLY A 154 -16.84 -22.84 -9.33
C GLY A 154 -18.10 -22.26 -9.99
N VAL A 155 -17.99 -21.93 -11.28
CA VAL A 155 -19.10 -21.39 -12.09
C VAL A 155 -20.15 -22.45 -12.43
N SER A 156 -21.43 -22.12 -12.20
CA SER A 156 -22.59 -22.88 -12.64
C SER A 156 -23.64 -21.94 -13.25
N GLY A 157 -23.65 -21.85 -14.57
CA GLY A 157 -24.46 -20.86 -15.29
C GLY A 157 -24.03 -19.43 -14.92
N GLU A 158 -24.96 -18.62 -14.44
CA GLU A 158 -24.72 -17.23 -14.01
C GLU A 158 -24.37 -17.11 -12.51
N THR A 159 -24.24 -18.24 -11.80
CA THR A 159 -24.03 -18.29 -10.35
C THR A 159 -22.72 -19.02 -10.00
N LEU A 160 -22.29 -18.83 -8.76
CA LEU A 160 -21.11 -19.46 -8.19
C LEU A 160 -21.48 -20.47 -7.10
N THR A 161 -20.83 -21.64 -7.11
CA THR A 161 -21.05 -22.72 -6.14
C THR A 161 -20.26 -22.54 -4.85
N LYS A 162 -19.15 -21.81 -4.90
CA LYS A 162 -18.28 -21.45 -3.78
C LYS A 162 -17.95 -19.96 -3.82
N PRO A 163 -18.96 -19.08 -3.74
CA PRO A 163 -18.74 -17.64 -3.88
C PRO A 163 -17.91 -17.06 -2.73
N ILE A 164 -17.42 -15.85 -2.95
CA ILE A 164 -17.04 -14.96 -1.84
C ILE A 164 -18.31 -14.72 -1.00
N LYS A 165 -18.21 -14.97 0.31
CA LYS A 165 -19.31 -14.79 1.26
C LYS A 165 -19.15 -13.56 2.13
N SER A 166 -17.91 -13.16 2.39
CA SER A 166 -17.63 -11.95 3.14
C SER A 166 -16.35 -11.26 2.68
N VAL A 167 -16.21 -9.97 3.02
CA VAL A 167 -15.04 -9.15 2.71
C VAL A 167 -14.55 -8.45 3.98
N LYS A 168 -13.23 -8.38 4.16
CA LYS A 168 -12.61 -7.70 5.30
C LYS A 168 -11.41 -6.88 4.85
N VAL A 169 -11.08 -5.88 5.65
CA VAL A 169 -9.78 -5.21 5.61
C VAL A 169 -8.76 -6.18 6.20
N LEU A 170 -7.80 -6.60 5.38
CA LEU A 170 -6.72 -7.48 5.81
C LEU A 170 -5.67 -6.67 6.58
N TRP A 171 -5.19 -5.59 5.97
CA TRP A 171 -4.28 -4.63 6.60
C TRP A 171 -4.36 -3.26 5.92
N GLN A 172 -3.87 -2.24 6.60
CA GLN A 172 -3.73 -0.87 6.11
C GLN A 172 -2.54 -0.17 6.77
N THR A 173 -1.96 0.84 6.11
CA THR A 173 -0.94 1.71 6.72
C THR A 173 -1.60 2.81 7.53
N LEU A 174 -0.82 3.52 8.34
CA LEU A 174 -1.17 4.88 8.74
C LEU A 174 -0.63 5.86 7.70
N GLU A 175 -1.13 7.10 7.73
CA GLU A 175 -0.84 8.10 6.70
C GLU A 175 0.65 8.50 6.59
N ASP A 176 1.39 8.37 7.70
CA ASP A 176 2.80 8.78 7.82
C ASP A 176 3.68 7.62 8.32
N GLY A 177 3.42 6.41 7.83
CA GLY A 177 4.10 5.19 8.23
C GLY A 177 3.53 4.65 9.54
N ASP A 178 4.07 5.12 10.67
CA ASP A 178 3.66 4.75 12.03
C ASP A 178 2.85 5.83 12.75
N LEU A 179 2.56 6.93 12.06
CA LEU A 179 1.91 8.10 12.65
C LEU A 179 0.61 8.40 11.93
N GLY A 180 -0.34 8.94 12.69
CA GLY A 180 -1.55 9.54 12.14
C GLY A 180 -2.74 8.59 12.12
N ASP A 181 -3.60 8.79 11.13
CA ASP A 181 -4.86 8.07 10.98
C ASP A 181 -4.74 6.85 10.05
N PRO A 182 -5.50 5.76 10.31
CA PRO A 182 -5.60 4.63 9.41
C PRO A 182 -6.17 5.05 8.06
N VAL A 183 -5.52 4.64 6.97
CA VAL A 183 -5.79 5.21 5.64
C VAL A 183 -7.14 4.80 5.06
N LEU A 184 -7.68 3.62 5.41
CA LEU A 184 -9.04 3.21 5.03
C LEU A 184 -10.07 3.70 6.07
N GLY A 185 -9.64 3.80 7.33
CA GLY A 185 -10.48 4.18 8.48
C GLY A 185 -10.45 3.10 9.56
N ALA A 186 -11.23 3.32 10.62
CA ALA A 186 -11.47 2.32 11.66
C ALA A 186 -12.79 1.59 11.38
N VAL A 187 -12.76 0.26 11.44
CA VAL A 187 -13.95 -0.58 11.27
C VAL A 187 -14.93 -0.42 12.43
N ASN A 188 -16.20 -0.75 12.20
CA ASN A 188 -17.24 -0.74 13.24
C ASN A 188 -16.78 -1.56 14.45
N THR A 189 -16.38 -2.81 14.25
CA THR A 189 -15.85 -3.68 15.31
C THR A 189 -14.77 -4.56 14.73
N TYR A 190 -13.61 -4.59 15.38
CA TYR A 190 -12.54 -5.53 15.06
C TYR A 190 -12.55 -6.66 16.09
N ALA A 191 -13.02 -7.83 15.67
CA ALA A 191 -13.17 -9.02 16.49
C ALA A 191 -12.91 -10.27 15.63
N PRO A 192 -11.68 -10.42 15.12
CA PRO A 192 -11.37 -11.33 14.01
C PRO A 192 -11.86 -12.76 14.25
N LEU A 193 -12.38 -13.38 13.18
CA LEU A 193 -12.91 -14.76 13.17
C LEU A 193 -14.15 -14.97 14.05
N THR A 194 -14.81 -13.90 14.49
CA THR A 194 -16.08 -13.97 15.23
C THR A 194 -17.21 -13.33 14.43
N PRO A 195 -18.50 -13.66 14.73
CA PRO A 195 -19.63 -12.98 14.12
C PRO A 195 -19.71 -11.47 14.41
N ASP A 196 -19.04 -11.00 15.46
CA ASP A 196 -19.02 -9.58 15.85
C ASP A 196 -18.00 -8.78 15.06
N ASP A 197 -17.14 -9.42 14.25
CA ASP A 197 -16.22 -8.75 13.36
C ASP A 197 -17.00 -7.99 12.28
N ASP A 198 -17.07 -6.67 12.37
CA ASP A 198 -17.88 -5.84 11.50
C ASP A 198 -17.01 -4.77 10.83
N HIS A 199 -16.75 -5.01 9.55
CA HIS A 199 -16.00 -4.11 8.68
C HIS A 199 -16.92 -3.37 7.68
N THR A 200 -18.24 -3.50 7.82
CA THR A 200 -19.21 -3.09 6.79
C THR A 200 -19.17 -1.61 6.48
N ASN A 201 -18.73 -0.75 7.40
CA ASN A 201 -18.54 0.68 7.15
C ASN A 201 -17.39 1.00 6.17
N ILE A 202 -16.41 0.10 6.03
CA ILE A 202 -15.27 0.24 5.11
C ILE A 202 -15.43 -0.67 3.89
N VAL A 203 -15.77 -1.94 4.10
CA VAL A 203 -15.98 -2.93 3.03
C VAL A 203 -17.25 -3.73 3.22
N ASP A 204 -18.06 -3.82 2.18
CA ASP A 204 -19.32 -4.57 2.19
C ASP A 204 -19.49 -5.35 0.90
N LEU A 205 -20.10 -6.53 0.97
CA LEU A 205 -20.38 -7.40 -0.16
C LEU A 205 -21.89 -7.49 -0.37
N LYS A 206 -22.35 -7.36 -1.61
CA LYS A 206 -23.73 -7.67 -2.00
C LYS A 206 -23.75 -8.63 -3.16
N ARG A 207 -24.68 -9.59 -3.11
CA ARG A 207 -24.95 -10.59 -4.16
C ARG A 207 -23.70 -11.38 -4.57
N GLY A 208 -22.90 -11.82 -3.58
CA GLY A 208 -21.61 -12.47 -3.80
C GLY A 208 -21.68 -13.74 -4.66
N GLU A 209 -22.85 -14.35 -4.77
CA GLU A 209 -23.16 -15.54 -5.56
C GLU A 209 -23.41 -15.27 -7.06
N SER A 210 -23.67 -14.01 -7.46
CA SER A 210 -23.99 -13.64 -8.84
C SER A 210 -22.76 -13.19 -9.61
N LEU A 211 -22.48 -13.81 -10.76
CA LEU A 211 -21.39 -13.37 -11.65
C LEU A 211 -21.61 -11.96 -12.19
N ALA A 212 -22.86 -11.58 -12.47
CA ALA A 212 -23.19 -10.29 -13.06
C ALA A 212 -23.30 -9.17 -12.01
N ASP A 213 -23.89 -9.48 -10.85
CA ASP A 213 -24.38 -8.49 -9.91
C ASP A 213 -23.61 -8.41 -8.59
N ALA A 214 -22.63 -9.30 -8.36
CA ALA A 214 -21.75 -9.24 -7.20
C ALA A 214 -21.01 -7.91 -7.16
N ARG A 215 -21.08 -7.22 -6.01
CA ARG A 215 -20.38 -5.97 -5.81
C ARG A 215 -19.68 -5.97 -4.46
N ILE A 216 -18.39 -5.68 -4.48
CA ILE A 216 -17.64 -5.27 -3.30
C ILE A 216 -17.66 -3.74 -3.28
N TYR A 217 -18.17 -3.18 -2.19
CA TYR A 217 -18.21 -1.74 -1.94
C TYR A 217 -17.09 -1.38 -0.98
N CYS A 218 -16.42 -0.27 -1.25
CA CYS A 218 -15.29 0.23 -0.47
C CYS A 218 -15.48 1.71 -0.16
N ARG A 219 -15.14 2.11 1.07
CA ARG A 219 -15.02 3.50 1.51
C ARG A 219 -13.63 3.74 2.08
N VAL A 220 -13.14 4.95 1.88
CA VAL A 220 -11.86 5.42 2.42
C VAL A 220 -12.14 6.67 3.26
N THR A 221 -11.54 6.76 4.45
CA THR A 221 -11.71 7.95 5.31
C THR A 221 -11.20 9.22 4.63
N PRO A 222 -11.88 10.38 4.81
CA PRO A 222 -11.38 11.67 4.31
C PRO A 222 -10.23 12.23 5.16
N ASN A 223 -10.06 11.76 6.40
CA ASN A 223 -9.14 12.34 7.38
C ASN A 223 -7.71 11.78 7.29
N THR A 224 -7.21 11.50 6.09
CA THR A 224 -5.88 10.94 5.83
C THR A 224 -5.16 11.65 4.69
N SER A 225 -3.83 11.72 4.72
CA SER A 225 -3.01 12.11 3.56
C SER A 225 -2.77 10.98 2.56
N GLY A 226 -3.27 9.77 2.83
CA GLY A 226 -3.16 8.62 1.94
C GLY A 226 -2.08 7.61 2.36
N GLY A 227 -2.01 6.51 1.62
CA GLY A 227 -1.17 5.35 1.90
C GLY A 227 -1.77 4.10 1.26
N ASN A 228 -1.67 2.96 1.93
CA ASN A 228 -2.04 1.67 1.32
C ASN A 228 -2.90 0.82 2.25
N GLY A 229 -3.79 0.03 1.67
CA GLY A 229 -4.42 -1.08 2.36
C GLY A 229 -4.70 -2.25 1.45
N VAL A 230 -5.00 -3.40 2.03
CA VAL A 230 -5.43 -4.60 1.32
C VAL A 230 -6.74 -5.07 1.91
N ILE A 231 -7.68 -5.38 1.02
CA ILE A 231 -8.96 -6.01 1.37
C ILE A 231 -8.96 -7.44 0.81
N ALA A 232 -9.66 -8.35 1.47
CA ALA A 232 -9.70 -9.76 1.11
C ALA A 232 -11.13 -10.28 1.08
N GLY A 233 -11.43 -11.13 0.09
CA GLY A 233 -12.68 -11.86 -0.05
C GLY A 233 -12.54 -13.28 0.48
N TYR A 234 -13.44 -13.67 1.38
CA TYR A 234 -13.41 -14.92 2.10
C TYR A 234 -14.51 -15.87 1.61
N SER A 235 -14.20 -17.16 1.61
CA SER A 235 -15.14 -18.25 1.30
C SER A 235 -16.16 -18.52 2.41
N GLY A 236 -15.90 -18.07 3.64
CA GLY A 236 -16.82 -18.13 4.78
C GLY A 236 -17.46 -16.78 5.10
N GLU A 237 -18.52 -16.83 5.90
CA GLU A 237 -19.15 -15.64 6.48
C GLU A 237 -18.20 -14.97 7.48
N ASN A 238 -18.39 -13.68 7.75
CA ASN A 238 -17.69 -12.96 8.83
C ASN A 238 -16.15 -13.08 8.82
N GLY A 239 -15.53 -13.11 7.64
CA GLY A 239 -14.07 -13.22 7.50
C GLY A 239 -13.51 -14.60 7.87
N THR A 240 -14.34 -15.64 7.92
CA THR A 240 -13.92 -17.02 8.17
C THR A 240 -13.61 -17.78 6.88
N GLY A 241 -12.97 -18.94 7.00
CA GLY A 241 -12.59 -19.76 5.86
C GLY A 241 -11.39 -19.20 5.09
N ASP A 242 -11.17 -19.74 3.90
CA ASP A 242 -10.05 -19.38 3.04
C ASP A 242 -10.27 -18.01 2.38
N ILE A 243 -9.20 -17.20 2.31
CA ILE A 243 -9.13 -16.07 1.41
C ILE A 243 -9.07 -16.60 -0.03
N LEU A 244 -10.00 -16.13 -0.87
CA LEU A 244 -10.09 -16.51 -2.28
C LEU A 244 -9.33 -15.53 -3.17
N TRP A 245 -9.37 -14.24 -2.83
CA TRP A 245 -8.66 -13.18 -3.54
C TRP A 245 -8.47 -11.97 -2.62
N SER A 246 -7.55 -11.09 -2.98
CA SER A 246 -7.30 -9.83 -2.27
C SER A 246 -7.02 -8.72 -3.26
N TRP A 247 -7.29 -7.48 -2.85
CA TRP A 247 -7.14 -6.30 -3.68
C TRP A 247 -6.41 -5.21 -2.89
N HIS A 248 -5.46 -4.57 -3.56
CA HIS A 248 -4.74 -3.41 -3.04
C HIS A 248 -5.59 -2.15 -3.23
N VAL A 249 -5.77 -1.38 -2.18
CA VAL A 249 -6.37 -0.05 -2.21
C VAL A 249 -5.25 0.95 -1.95
N TRP A 250 -4.83 1.65 -3.00
CA TRP A 250 -3.85 2.73 -2.93
C TRP A 250 -4.57 4.05 -2.73
N VAL A 251 -4.57 4.54 -1.49
CA VAL A 251 -5.20 5.81 -1.13
C VAL A 251 -4.25 6.94 -1.48
N THR A 252 -4.59 7.74 -2.49
CA THR A 252 -3.70 8.78 -3.01
C THR A 252 -4.48 9.83 -3.80
N ASP A 253 -4.02 11.06 -3.78
CA ASP A 253 -4.45 12.12 -4.70
C ASP A 253 -3.79 12.02 -6.09
N TYR A 254 -2.84 11.09 -6.26
CA TYR A 254 -2.22 10.77 -7.54
C TYR A 254 -3.24 10.10 -8.48
N ALA A 255 -3.70 10.85 -9.48
CA ALA A 255 -4.71 10.44 -10.44
C ALA A 255 -4.34 10.83 -11.89
N PRO A 256 -3.24 10.28 -12.45
CA PRO A 256 -2.91 10.46 -13.86
C PRO A 256 -3.95 9.79 -14.76
N SER A 257 -4.18 10.36 -15.95
CA SER A 257 -4.98 9.68 -16.99
C SER A 257 -4.32 8.37 -17.41
N SER A 258 -5.07 7.27 -17.42
CA SER A 258 -4.62 5.95 -17.89
C SER A 258 -4.63 5.79 -19.42
N ILE A 259 -5.13 6.80 -20.13
CA ILE A 259 -5.06 6.94 -21.59
C ILE A 259 -4.26 8.20 -21.97
N GLY A 260 -3.78 8.26 -23.20
CA GLY A 260 -2.98 9.35 -23.78
C GLY A 260 -1.61 8.87 -24.27
N SER A 261 -0.87 9.78 -24.90
CA SER A 261 0.50 9.51 -25.41
C SER A 261 1.50 10.60 -25.02
N GLU A 262 1.08 11.51 -24.16
CA GLU A 262 1.81 12.69 -23.76
C GLU A 262 2.45 12.56 -22.38
N THR A 263 3.56 13.28 -22.19
CA THR A 263 4.11 13.56 -20.87
C THR A 263 3.24 14.59 -20.18
N VAL A 264 2.75 14.27 -18.98
CA VAL A 264 2.07 15.19 -18.07
C VAL A 264 2.97 15.45 -16.87
N LEU A 265 3.02 16.70 -16.42
CA LEU A 265 4.01 17.18 -15.45
C LEU A 265 3.40 17.78 -14.20
N GLU A 266 2.10 18.07 -14.26
CA GLU A 266 1.30 18.51 -13.13
C GLU A 266 1.47 17.52 -11.97
N GLU A 267 1.79 18.05 -10.79
CA GLU A 267 1.94 17.26 -9.58
C GLU A 267 0.66 16.44 -9.35
N ASN A 268 0.82 15.20 -8.91
CA ASN A 268 -0.26 14.23 -8.74
C ASN A 268 -1.05 13.82 -10.00
N ARG A 269 -0.69 14.32 -11.19
CA ARG A 269 -1.18 13.80 -12.48
C ARG A 269 -0.04 13.42 -13.43
N ARG A 270 1.18 13.43 -12.91
CA ARG A 270 2.42 13.24 -13.67
C ARG A 270 2.50 11.83 -14.25
N LYS A 271 2.73 11.73 -15.56
CA LYS A 271 3.05 10.49 -16.28
C LYS A 271 4.07 10.84 -17.37
N LEU A 272 5.04 9.96 -17.60
CA LEU A 272 6.26 10.31 -18.32
C LEU A 272 6.46 9.40 -19.52
N VAL A 273 6.61 10.01 -20.69
CA VAL A 273 6.98 9.33 -21.92
C VAL A 273 8.49 9.24 -22.00
N TYR A 274 9.02 8.01 -21.92
CA TYR A 274 10.45 7.75 -22.04
C TYR A 274 10.87 7.62 -23.51
N LYS A 275 11.90 8.38 -23.92
CA LYS A 275 12.38 8.47 -25.31
C LYS A 275 13.87 8.18 -25.47
N GLN A 276 14.22 7.50 -26.56
CA GLN A 276 15.60 7.32 -27.02
C GLN A 276 15.63 7.17 -28.56
N GLY A 277 16.13 8.21 -29.23
CA GLY A 277 16.07 8.33 -30.69
C GLY A 277 14.62 8.34 -31.17
N SER A 278 14.31 7.53 -32.18
CA SER A 278 12.95 7.35 -32.69
C SER A 278 12.07 6.46 -31.81
N ASN A 279 12.64 5.80 -30.79
CA ASN A 279 11.88 4.92 -29.92
C ASN A 279 11.19 5.70 -28.80
N THR A 280 9.87 5.58 -28.75
CA THR A 280 9.01 6.19 -27.74
C THR A 280 8.22 5.11 -27.01
N ARG A 281 8.11 5.21 -25.68
CA ARG A 281 7.29 4.31 -24.85
C ARG A 281 5.96 4.94 -24.49
N LEU A 282 5.00 4.11 -24.09
CA LEU A 282 3.77 4.62 -23.49
C LEU A 282 4.11 5.39 -22.20
N PRO A 283 3.28 6.38 -21.80
CA PRO A 283 3.42 7.05 -20.53
C PRO A 283 3.52 6.08 -19.34
N MET A 284 4.60 6.20 -18.58
CA MET A 284 4.83 5.48 -17.32
C MET A 284 4.45 6.37 -16.13
N MET A 285 3.94 5.76 -15.05
CA MET A 285 3.75 6.47 -13.79
C MET A 285 5.06 7.10 -13.29
N ASP A 286 4.95 8.25 -12.63
CA ASP A 286 6.13 8.95 -12.10
C ASP A 286 6.71 8.33 -10.81
N ARG A 287 5.97 7.42 -10.19
CA ARG A 287 6.26 6.79 -8.91
C ARG A 287 5.98 5.29 -8.94
N ASN A 288 6.46 4.61 -7.90
CA ASN A 288 6.26 3.18 -7.73
C ASN A 288 4.84 2.87 -7.26
N LEU A 289 4.36 1.66 -7.54
CA LEU A 289 3.04 1.24 -7.10
C LEU A 289 2.93 1.27 -5.57
N GLY A 290 1.92 1.98 -5.05
CA GLY A 290 1.73 2.20 -3.62
C GLY A 290 2.64 3.24 -2.98
N ALA A 291 3.42 4.00 -3.77
CA ALA A 291 4.24 5.08 -3.22
C ALA A 291 3.36 6.24 -2.74
N VAL A 292 3.80 6.92 -1.67
CA VAL A 292 3.10 8.11 -1.18
C VAL A 292 3.34 9.30 -2.11
N ALA A 293 4.55 9.41 -2.67
CA ALA A 293 4.94 10.55 -3.51
C ALA A 293 5.85 10.16 -4.69
N GLY A 294 5.81 11.00 -5.74
CA GLY A 294 6.70 10.93 -6.90
C GLY A 294 7.41 12.27 -7.10
N TYR A 295 8.72 12.22 -7.35
CA TYR A 295 9.55 13.43 -7.42
C TYR A 295 10.23 13.59 -8.77
N ASP A 296 10.33 14.84 -9.21
CA ASP A 296 11.12 15.30 -10.37
C ASP A 296 12.45 15.96 -9.95
N THR A 297 12.77 15.90 -8.66
CA THR A 297 14.03 16.28 -8.04
C THR A 297 14.44 15.22 -7.02
N VAL A 298 15.69 15.25 -6.54
CA VAL A 298 16.14 14.37 -5.44
C VAL A 298 15.72 15.00 -4.11
N PRO A 299 14.87 14.33 -3.29
CA PRO A 299 14.50 14.87 -1.99
C PRO A 299 15.70 14.95 -1.04
N ASN A 300 15.80 16.04 -0.28
CA ASN A 300 16.92 16.30 0.63
C ASN A 300 16.77 15.63 2.02
N LYS A 301 15.58 15.14 2.37
CA LYS A 301 15.28 14.46 3.64
C LYS A 301 14.98 12.99 3.40
N GLU A 302 15.42 12.13 4.32
CA GLU A 302 15.21 10.67 4.19
C GLU A 302 13.73 10.28 4.23
N LEU A 303 12.90 10.96 5.03
CA LEU A 303 11.46 10.71 5.05
C LEU A 303 10.82 10.93 3.67
N GLU A 304 11.19 12.02 2.99
CA GLU A 304 10.66 12.32 1.65
C GLU A 304 11.17 11.29 0.62
N ARG A 305 12.42 10.82 0.75
CA ARG A 305 12.92 9.71 -0.07
C ARG A 305 12.16 8.40 0.21
N SER A 306 11.84 8.10 1.47
CA SER A 306 11.05 6.92 1.87
C SER A 306 9.63 6.94 1.29
N LYS A 307 9.01 8.12 1.17
CA LYS A 307 7.69 8.28 0.51
C LYS A 307 7.69 7.83 -0.96
N ALA A 308 8.85 7.76 -1.62
CA ALA A 308 8.99 7.26 -2.99
C ALA A 308 9.15 5.73 -3.09
N ASN A 309 9.24 5.00 -1.97
CA ASN A 309 9.51 3.57 -1.98
C ASN A 309 8.39 2.79 -2.68
N GLY A 310 7.15 2.89 -2.19
CA GLY A 310 6.03 2.04 -2.60
C GLY A 310 6.05 0.67 -1.96
N LEU A 311 5.25 -0.26 -2.49
CA LEU A 311 5.14 -1.65 -2.02
C LEU A 311 5.98 -2.59 -2.90
N MET A 312 6.22 -3.79 -2.39
CA MET A 312 7.05 -4.82 -3.01
C MET A 312 6.23 -6.05 -3.41
N TYR A 313 6.57 -6.69 -4.52
CA TYR A 313 5.81 -7.79 -5.09
C TYR A 313 6.74 -8.93 -5.49
N GLN A 314 6.38 -10.17 -5.18
CA GLN A 314 7.06 -11.35 -5.73
C GLN A 314 6.72 -11.49 -7.21
N TRP A 315 7.65 -11.98 -8.04
CA TRP A 315 7.43 -12.03 -9.48
C TRP A 315 6.19 -12.85 -9.83
N GLY A 316 5.29 -12.31 -10.65
CA GLY A 316 4.03 -12.94 -11.03
C GLY A 316 2.94 -12.95 -9.95
N ARG A 317 3.16 -12.32 -8.78
CA ARG A 317 2.20 -12.26 -7.68
C ARG A 317 1.59 -10.86 -7.54
N LYS A 318 0.26 -10.79 -7.36
CA LYS A 318 -0.46 -9.52 -7.17
C LYS A 318 -0.40 -8.96 -5.74
N ASP A 319 -0.13 -9.79 -4.73
CA ASP A 319 -0.21 -9.40 -3.32
C ASP A 319 0.99 -8.53 -2.93
N PRO A 320 0.77 -7.34 -2.35
CA PRO A 320 1.86 -6.48 -1.95
C PRO A 320 2.45 -6.85 -0.58
N TYR A 321 3.74 -6.56 -0.46
CA TYR A 321 4.52 -6.58 0.77
C TYR A 321 5.04 -5.20 1.13
N ARG A 322 5.20 -4.98 2.43
CA ARG A 322 5.76 -3.73 2.95
C ARG A 322 7.23 -3.54 2.57
N SER A 323 7.64 -2.28 2.44
CA SER A 323 9.00 -1.86 2.11
C SER A 323 9.66 -1.20 3.33
N SER A 324 10.85 -0.63 3.17
CA SER A 324 11.39 0.30 4.15
C SER A 324 10.55 1.57 4.20
N TYR A 325 10.50 2.23 5.36
CA TYR A 325 9.96 3.57 5.51
C TYR A 325 10.52 4.20 6.79
N THR A 326 11.33 5.23 6.66
CA THR A 326 11.96 5.88 7.82
C THR A 326 12.39 7.31 7.52
N ASN A 327 12.59 8.08 8.58
CA ASN A 327 13.18 9.42 8.54
C ASN A 327 14.70 9.40 8.77
N SER A 328 15.30 8.22 8.98
CA SER A 328 16.69 8.01 9.35
C SER A 328 17.39 7.09 8.35
N VAL A 329 18.71 7.24 8.18
CA VAL A 329 19.46 6.37 7.25
C VAL A 329 19.77 5.05 7.95
N ILE A 330 19.02 4.00 7.58
CA ILE A 330 19.18 2.64 8.12
C ILE A 330 19.40 1.67 6.95
N PRO A 331 20.66 1.37 6.58
CA PRO A 331 20.96 0.56 5.40
C PRO A 331 20.46 -0.87 5.46
N ASP A 332 20.47 -1.47 6.65
CA ASP A 332 20.10 -2.87 6.88
C ASP A 332 19.32 -2.99 8.19
N ILE A 333 18.16 -3.65 8.12
CA ILE A 333 17.21 -3.86 9.20
C ILE A 333 17.14 -5.37 9.44
N PRO A 334 17.69 -5.88 10.56
CA PRO A 334 17.57 -7.30 10.90
C PRO A 334 16.11 -7.69 11.08
N VAL A 335 15.69 -8.83 10.54
CA VAL A 335 14.32 -9.34 10.69
C VAL A 335 14.29 -10.82 11.06
N SER A 336 13.30 -11.20 11.84
CA SER A 336 12.97 -12.59 12.16
C SER A 336 12.07 -13.22 11.09
N GLU A 337 11.88 -14.54 11.16
CA GLU A 337 10.99 -15.29 10.25
C GLU A 337 9.52 -14.88 10.39
N THR A 338 9.15 -14.27 11.51
CA THR A 338 7.86 -13.61 11.72
C THR A 338 8.09 -12.26 12.36
N ILE A 339 7.40 -11.23 11.88
CA ILE A 339 7.42 -9.90 12.48
C ILE A 339 6.02 -9.61 13.04
N GLU A 340 5.94 -9.47 14.36
CA GLU A 340 4.69 -9.37 15.12
C GLU A 340 4.48 -7.98 15.75
N SER A 341 5.43 -7.07 15.58
CA SER A 341 5.36 -5.70 16.07
C SER A 341 6.08 -4.72 15.12
N PRO A 342 5.80 -3.41 15.22
CA PRO A 342 6.52 -2.39 14.46
C PRO A 342 8.04 -2.47 14.65
N MET A 343 8.79 -2.21 13.58
CA MET A 343 10.26 -2.22 13.59
C MET A 343 10.78 -0.93 12.96
N ASP A 344 11.80 -0.32 13.58
CA ASP A 344 12.43 0.87 13.01
C ASP A 344 12.99 0.57 11.61
N GLY A 345 12.80 1.51 10.68
CA GLY A 345 13.20 1.35 9.29
C GLY A 345 12.19 0.66 8.37
N LEU A 346 11.22 -0.10 8.89
CA LEU A 346 10.23 -0.83 8.11
C LEU A 346 8.87 -0.14 8.13
N LEU A 347 8.17 -0.16 7.00
CA LEU A 347 6.79 0.29 6.94
C LEU A 347 5.90 -0.65 7.76
N SER A 348 5.23 -0.13 8.78
CA SER A 348 4.24 -0.88 9.54
C SER A 348 2.88 -0.91 8.83
N CYS A 349 2.17 -2.01 9.06
CA CYS A 349 0.78 -2.18 8.66
C CYS A 349 -0.04 -2.56 9.89
N TYR A 350 -1.31 -2.21 9.87
CA TYR A 350 -2.27 -2.37 10.95
C TYR A 350 -3.55 -3.02 10.44
N ARG A 351 -4.33 -3.64 11.32
CA ARG A 351 -5.59 -4.31 10.99
C ARG A 351 -6.71 -3.29 10.76
N GLY A 352 -7.94 -3.77 10.59
CA GLY A 352 -9.11 -2.91 10.31
C GLY A 352 -9.40 -1.87 11.40
N ASP A 353 -8.96 -2.10 12.63
CA ASP A 353 -9.05 -1.13 13.73
C ASP A 353 -8.08 0.05 13.61
N GLY A 354 -7.04 -0.07 12.77
CA GLY A 354 -5.97 0.91 12.65
C GLY A 354 -5.01 0.94 13.85
N ILE A 355 -5.04 -0.06 14.73
CA ILE A 355 -4.24 -0.10 15.97
C ILE A 355 -3.51 -1.43 16.10
N THR A 356 -4.18 -2.55 15.86
CA THR A 356 -3.57 -3.89 15.97
C THR A 356 -2.57 -4.07 14.83
N PHE A 357 -1.32 -4.41 15.14
CA PHE A 357 -0.30 -4.62 14.12
C PHE A 357 -0.64 -5.80 13.20
N ALA A 358 -0.45 -5.63 11.89
CA ALA A 358 -0.59 -6.69 10.90
C ALA A 358 0.75 -7.42 10.73
N MET A 359 0.80 -8.65 11.24
CA MET A 359 1.97 -9.51 11.15
C MET A 359 2.28 -9.89 9.70
N ILE A 360 3.56 -10.13 9.43
CA ILE A 360 4.05 -10.76 8.20
C ILE A 360 4.94 -11.93 8.61
N SER A 361 4.91 -13.01 7.84
CA SER A 361 5.79 -14.17 8.04
C SER A 361 6.46 -14.60 6.75
N PHE A 362 7.57 -15.32 6.90
CA PHE A 362 8.37 -15.82 5.80
C PHE A 362 8.38 -17.36 5.84
N ASP A 363 8.12 -17.99 4.69
CA ASP A 363 8.26 -19.44 4.53
C ASP A 363 9.48 -19.73 3.66
N TYR A 364 10.58 -20.19 4.27
CA TYR A 364 11.83 -20.48 3.57
C TYR A 364 11.93 -21.92 3.03
N SER A 365 10.85 -22.69 3.09
CA SER A 365 10.85 -24.12 2.78
C SER A 365 9.97 -24.47 1.59
N THR A 366 8.81 -23.82 1.46
CA THR A 366 7.76 -24.30 0.54
C THR A 366 7.64 -23.45 -0.73
N ARG A 367 7.30 -24.15 -1.82
CA ARG A 367 6.70 -23.55 -3.01
C ARG A 367 5.24 -23.90 -3.02
N VAL A 368 4.41 -22.96 -3.43
CA VAL A 368 2.95 -23.10 -3.33
C VAL A 368 2.26 -22.69 -4.62
N SER A 369 1.06 -23.21 -4.85
CA SER A 369 0.24 -22.78 -5.98
C SER A 369 -0.22 -21.33 -5.78
N TYR A 370 -0.72 -20.70 -6.84
CA TYR A 370 -1.42 -19.40 -6.71
C TYR A 370 -2.53 -19.44 -5.67
N GLN A 371 -3.36 -20.49 -5.69
CA GLN A 371 -4.49 -20.62 -4.76
C GLN A 371 -4.02 -20.67 -3.30
N THR A 372 -3.01 -21.49 -3.01
CA THR A 372 -2.44 -21.60 -1.65
C THR A 372 -1.72 -20.31 -1.23
N ALA A 373 -1.04 -19.63 -2.14
CA ALA A 373 -0.44 -18.33 -1.84
C ALA A 373 -1.50 -17.28 -1.51
N TYR A 374 -2.62 -17.26 -2.24
CA TYR A 374 -3.64 -16.21 -2.12
C TYR A 374 -4.55 -16.42 -0.90
N GLN A 375 -4.60 -17.63 -0.37
CA GLN A 375 -5.11 -17.90 0.98
C GLN A 375 -4.28 -17.22 2.08
N LYS A 376 -3.01 -16.89 1.80
CA LYS A 376 -2.04 -16.35 2.75
C LYS A 376 -1.26 -15.17 2.15
N PRO A 377 -1.93 -14.03 1.88
CA PRO A 377 -1.30 -12.83 1.32
C PRO A 377 -0.17 -12.25 2.20
N GLU A 378 -0.21 -12.51 3.51
CA GLU A 378 0.77 -12.03 4.49
C GLU A 378 1.98 -12.96 4.66
N VAL A 379 2.04 -14.06 3.92
CA VAL A 379 3.17 -14.99 3.91
C VAL A 379 4.01 -14.75 2.66
N MET A 380 5.29 -14.42 2.85
CA MET A 380 6.27 -14.35 1.76
C MET A 380 7.00 -15.68 1.63
N TYR A 381 6.76 -16.39 0.53
CA TYR A 381 7.39 -17.68 0.26
C TYR A 381 8.77 -17.48 -0.37
N LYS A 382 9.84 -17.81 0.37
CA LYS A 382 11.25 -17.61 -0.01
C LYS A 382 12.05 -18.93 0.07
N PRO A 383 11.63 -20.02 -0.60
CA PRO A 383 12.33 -21.30 -0.55
C PRO A 383 13.80 -21.17 -0.93
N GLY A 384 14.67 -21.98 -0.32
CA GLY A 384 16.12 -21.93 -0.54
C GLY A 384 16.51 -22.15 -2.02
N LYS A 385 16.09 -23.28 -2.59
CA LYS A 385 16.19 -23.59 -4.02
C LYS A 385 14.97 -24.40 -4.48
N PRO A 386 14.54 -24.25 -5.74
CA PRO A 386 14.96 -23.20 -6.66
C PRO A 386 14.49 -21.80 -6.22
N ASP A 387 15.05 -20.71 -6.77
CA ASP A 387 14.84 -19.33 -6.31
C ASP A 387 13.50 -18.71 -6.74
N LEU A 388 12.43 -19.51 -6.69
CA LEU A 388 11.08 -19.13 -7.09
C LEU A 388 10.07 -19.56 -6.04
N TRP A 389 9.06 -18.73 -5.81
CA TRP A 389 8.06 -18.95 -4.76
C TRP A 389 6.92 -19.89 -5.18
N SER A 390 6.59 -19.95 -6.47
CA SER A 390 5.40 -20.63 -6.98
C SER A 390 5.67 -22.08 -7.39
N SER A 391 4.77 -23.00 -7.08
CA SER A 391 4.80 -24.34 -7.66
C SER A 391 4.28 -24.36 -9.11
N ASN A 392 3.59 -23.30 -9.56
CA ASN A 392 3.15 -23.15 -10.94
C ASN A 392 4.32 -22.71 -11.84
N ARG A 393 4.60 -23.47 -12.91
CA ARG A 393 5.63 -23.17 -13.92
C ARG A 393 5.10 -23.23 -15.36
N ASP A 394 3.78 -23.32 -15.51
CA ASP A 394 3.09 -23.36 -16.80
C ASP A 394 2.88 -21.96 -17.40
N SER A 395 2.13 -21.87 -18.49
CA SER A 395 1.79 -20.62 -19.17
C SER A 395 1.12 -19.60 -18.25
N THR A 396 0.34 -20.03 -17.26
CA THR A 396 -0.30 -19.15 -16.27
C THR A 396 0.75 -18.37 -15.47
N TYR A 397 1.89 -19.01 -15.17
CA TYR A 397 2.99 -18.34 -14.48
C TYR A 397 3.70 -17.35 -15.41
N ILE A 398 4.05 -17.78 -16.63
CA ILE A 398 4.77 -16.95 -17.62
C ILE A 398 3.96 -15.69 -17.97
N TYR A 399 2.65 -15.83 -18.14
CA TYR A 399 1.74 -14.75 -18.53
C TYR A 399 1.01 -14.12 -17.35
N SER A 400 1.44 -14.41 -16.11
CA SER A 400 0.83 -13.88 -14.88
C SER A 400 0.70 -12.35 -14.88
N TRP A 401 1.74 -11.67 -15.36
CA TRP A 401 1.78 -10.22 -15.60
C TRP A 401 1.68 -9.83 -17.08
N GLY A 402 1.28 -10.77 -17.94
CA GLY A 402 0.98 -10.49 -19.34
C GLY A 402 2.20 -10.33 -20.25
N MET A 403 3.25 -11.14 -20.07
CA MET A 403 4.44 -11.08 -20.93
C MET A 403 4.07 -11.16 -22.42
N GLY A 404 4.55 -10.21 -23.22
CA GLY A 404 4.36 -10.20 -24.68
C GLY A 404 2.93 -9.90 -25.17
N GLY A 405 1.97 -9.66 -24.28
CA GLY A 405 0.57 -9.45 -24.65
C GLY A 405 -0.13 -8.40 -23.78
N ASP A 406 -1.42 -8.61 -23.56
CA ASP A 406 -2.24 -7.79 -22.66
C ASP A 406 -1.94 -8.10 -21.18
N LYS A 407 -2.43 -7.24 -20.29
CA LYS A 407 -2.27 -7.36 -18.84
C LYS A 407 -2.82 -8.70 -18.31
N GLY A 408 -2.02 -9.41 -17.51
CA GLY A 408 -2.42 -10.68 -16.91
C GLY A 408 -3.26 -10.53 -15.63
N ALA A 409 -3.98 -11.58 -15.24
CA ALA A 409 -4.87 -11.59 -14.07
C ALA A 409 -4.15 -11.40 -12.73
N HIS A 410 -2.83 -11.64 -12.68
CA HIS A 410 -2.01 -11.45 -11.49
C HIS A 410 -1.20 -10.15 -11.51
N ASP A 411 -1.37 -9.31 -12.54
CA ASP A 411 -0.74 -8.00 -12.63
C ASP A 411 -1.27 -7.07 -11.51
N PRO A 412 -0.41 -6.51 -10.65
CA PRO A 412 -0.83 -5.72 -9.50
C PRO A 412 -1.22 -4.28 -9.87
N CYS A 413 -1.01 -3.80 -11.09
CA CYS A 413 -1.25 -2.41 -11.44
C CYS A 413 -2.75 -2.06 -11.46
N PRO A 414 -3.11 -0.77 -11.36
CA PRO A 414 -4.49 -0.32 -11.48
C PRO A 414 -5.08 -0.51 -12.88
N SER A 415 -6.41 -0.37 -13.00
CA SER A 415 -7.12 -0.37 -14.29
C SER A 415 -6.53 0.64 -15.28
N GLY A 416 -6.27 0.21 -16.52
CA GLY A 416 -5.64 1.03 -17.57
C GLY A 416 -4.11 1.07 -17.49
N TRP A 417 -3.52 0.42 -16.49
CA TRP A 417 -2.08 0.32 -16.29
C TRP A 417 -1.63 -1.14 -16.15
N ARG A 418 -0.40 -1.44 -16.57
CA ARG A 418 0.23 -2.76 -16.45
C ARG A 418 1.66 -2.66 -15.95
N VAL A 419 2.22 -3.76 -15.49
CA VAL A 419 3.65 -3.85 -15.17
C VAL A 419 4.48 -3.54 -16.42
N CYS A 420 5.54 -2.76 -16.25
CA CYS A 420 6.46 -2.40 -17.33
C CYS A 420 7.10 -3.67 -17.94
N ALA A 421 7.27 -3.67 -19.27
CA ALA A 421 8.19 -4.58 -19.94
C ALA A 421 9.63 -4.12 -19.71
N LYS A 422 10.61 -5.00 -19.88
CA LYS A 422 12.04 -4.63 -19.82
C LYS A 422 12.37 -3.56 -20.86
N GLU A 423 11.76 -3.64 -22.04
CA GLU A 423 11.88 -2.65 -23.11
C GLU A 423 11.47 -1.24 -22.68
N ASP A 424 10.49 -1.12 -21.77
CA ASP A 424 9.99 0.15 -21.26
C ASP A 424 11.05 0.89 -20.43
N PHE A 425 12.04 0.16 -19.89
CA PHE A 425 13.17 0.73 -19.15
C PHE A 425 14.44 0.96 -19.98
N TYR A 426 14.49 0.53 -21.24
CA TYR A 426 15.68 0.73 -22.08
C TYR A 426 16.08 2.20 -22.30
N PRO A 427 15.14 3.16 -22.45
CA PRO A 427 15.51 4.58 -22.61
C PRO A 427 16.18 5.22 -21.38
N LEU A 428 16.18 4.55 -20.23
CA LEU A 428 16.89 5.03 -19.03
C LEU A 428 18.41 5.02 -19.22
N TYR A 429 18.92 4.29 -20.22
CA TYR A 429 20.34 4.11 -20.48
C TYR A 429 20.83 4.87 -21.71
N SER A 430 22.14 5.11 -21.79
CA SER A 430 22.79 5.83 -22.89
C SER A 430 22.72 5.09 -24.22
N ALA A 431 22.61 3.76 -24.20
CA ALA A 431 22.31 2.92 -25.34
C ALA A 431 21.07 2.06 -25.05
N TRP A 432 20.50 1.43 -26.08
CA TRP A 432 19.28 0.65 -25.94
C TRP A 432 19.47 -0.52 -24.99
N GLY A 433 18.89 -0.43 -23.79
CA GLY A 433 18.93 -1.46 -22.75
C GLY A 433 20.29 -1.65 -22.05
N SER A 434 21.28 -0.81 -22.35
CA SER A 434 22.64 -0.94 -21.84
C SER A 434 23.41 0.39 -21.79
N GLY A 435 24.47 0.43 -21.00
CA GLY A 435 25.33 1.59 -20.86
C GLY A 435 25.06 2.39 -19.59
N SER A 436 25.47 3.66 -19.58
CA SER A 436 25.31 4.52 -18.41
C SER A 436 23.89 5.04 -18.28
N LEU A 437 23.35 5.15 -17.06
CA LEU A 437 22.08 5.82 -16.82
C LEU A 437 22.11 7.27 -17.34
N ASN A 438 21.01 7.68 -17.97
CA ASN A 438 20.78 9.05 -18.43
C ASN A 438 20.37 9.93 -17.24
N LEU A 439 21.34 10.33 -16.41
CA LEU A 439 21.08 11.05 -15.16
C LEU A 439 20.87 12.56 -15.37
N VAL A 440 20.04 13.13 -14.51
CA VAL A 440 19.90 14.58 -14.34
C VAL A 440 20.75 14.99 -13.14
N GLY A 441 21.83 15.72 -13.39
CA GLY A 441 22.74 16.18 -12.34
C GLY A 441 23.79 15.12 -11.94
N ASP A 442 24.07 15.02 -10.64
CA ASP A 442 25.18 14.22 -10.10
C ASP A 442 24.93 12.69 -10.25
N LYS A 443 26.02 11.96 -10.43
CA LYS A 443 26.08 10.49 -10.51
C LYS A 443 26.12 9.82 -9.14
N ASN A 444 26.21 10.58 -8.04
CA ASN A 444 26.33 10.04 -6.69
C ASN A 444 24.98 9.56 -6.11
N GLY A 445 24.62 8.31 -6.42
CA GLY A 445 23.41 7.67 -5.90
C GLY A 445 23.44 7.35 -4.42
N VAL A 446 24.63 7.38 -3.77
CA VAL A 446 24.79 7.03 -2.34
C VAL A 446 24.14 8.08 -1.45
N ASN A 447 24.49 9.35 -1.64
CA ASN A 447 23.93 10.45 -0.85
C ASN A 447 22.46 10.72 -1.21
N ALA A 448 22.11 10.48 -2.48
CA ALA A 448 20.76 10.67 -2.99
C ALA A 448 19.81 9.52 -2.64
N GLY A 449 20.31 8.38 -2.15
CA GLY A 449 19.54 7.16 -1.91
C GLY A 449 18.79 6.66 -3.16
N GLY A 450 19.25 7.05 -4.36
CA GLY A 450 18.42 7.09 -5.57
C GLY A 450 19.07 7.84 -6.72
N TYR A 451 18.39 7.86 -7.85
CA TYR A 451 18.82 8.54 -9.06
C TYR A 451 17.68 9.38 -9.62
N LEU A 452 18.00 10.60 -10.06
CA LEU A 452 17.11 11.36 -10.92
C LEU A 452 17.44 10.98 -12.38
N ILE A 453 16.55 10.23 -13.03
CA ILE A 453 16.79 9.67 -14.36
C ILE A 453 15.93 10.41 -15.38
N SER A 454 16.57 10.86 -16.46
CA SER A 454 15.93 11.60 -17.54
C SER A 454 15.02 10.71 -18.39
N TYR A 455 13.83 11.22 -18.70
CA TYR A 455 12.85 10.58 -19.57
C TYR A 455 12.87 11.13 -21.01
N ASP A 456 13.58 12.24 -21.26
CA ASP A 456 13.60 12.94 -22.55
C ASP A 456 15.03 13.10 -23.05
N ASP A 457 15.33 12.53 -24.21
CA ASP A 457 16.66 12.59 -24.81
C ASP A 457 16.97 13.90 -25.55
N THR A 458 15.95 14.71 -25.82
CA THR A 458 16.10 16.08 -26.33
C THR A 458 16.31 17.09 -25.21
N ASN A 459 15.85 16.77 -23.99
CA ASN A 459 16.00 17.61 -22.81
C ASN A 459 16.39 16.80 -21.56
N ARG A 460 17.71 16.66 -21.36
CA ARG A 460 18.32 15.96 -20.22
C ARG A 460 18.34 16.76 -18.90
N SER A 461 17.65 17.90 -18.82
CA SER A 461 17.56 18.70 -17.57
C SER A 461 16.44 18.24 -16.63
N ARG A 462 15.59 17.30 -17.07
CA ARG A 462 14.40 16.85 -16.34
C ARG A 462 14.37 15.34 -16.21
N GLY A 463 13.87 14.86 -15.07
CA GLY A 463 13.87 13.43 -14.76
C GLY A 463 12.84 13.04 -13.72
N SER A 464 12.77 11.74 -13.45
CA SER A 464 11.99 11.12 -12.38
C SER A 464 12.93 10.48 -11.38
N TYR A 465 12.61 10.62 -10.09
CA TYR A 465 13.39 10.04 -9.02
C TYR A 465 13.11 8.54 -8.87
N TYR A 466 14.13 7.72 -9.07
CA TYR A 466 14.15 6.28 -8.82
C TYR A 466 14.88 6.02 -7.51
N ARG A 467 14.11 5.66 -6.48
CA ARG A 467 14.61 5.36 -5.13
C ARG A 467 15.30 3.99 -5.07
N LEU A 468 16.26 3.83 -4.17
CA LEU A 468 16.94 2.56 -3.87
C LEU A 468 16.44 1.99 -2.54
N PRO A 469 15.20 1.45 -2.44
CA PRO A 469 14.59 1.12 -1.15
C PRO A 469 15.25 -0.03 -0.41
N GLY A 470 16.16 -0.80 -1.01
CA GLY A 470 16.57 -2.11 -0.50
C GLY A 470 15.58 -3.22 -0.91
N TYR A 471 15.69 -4.40 -0.28
CA TYR A 471 14.78 -5.54 -0.47
C TYR A 471 14.93 -6.59 0.65
N TRP A 472 14.05 -7.59 0.67
CA TRP A 472 13.99 -8.67 1.66
C TRP A 472 15.08 -9.75 1.47
N MET A 473 16.23 -9.59 2.12
CA MET A 473 17.39 -10.49 2.05
C MET A 473 17.44 -11.47 3.23
N GLY A 474 16.88 -12.68 3.06
CA GLY A 474 16.94 -13.70 4.11
C GLY A 474 16.35 -13.18 5.43
N ASN A 475 17.19 -13.05 6.46
CA ASN A 475 16.87 -12.53 7.78
C ASN A 475 17.14 -11.01 7.93
N SER A 476 17.11 -10.26 6.83
CA SER A 476 17.22 -8.80 6.85
C SER A 476 16.36 -8.15 5.76
N PHE A 477 15.89 -6.95 6.00
CA PHE A 477 15.53 -6.03 4.94
C PHE A 477 16.69 -5.07 4.77
N GLY A 478 17.40 -5.09 3.65
CA GLY A 478 18.66 -4.37 3.57
C GLY A 478 19.02 -3.84 2.21
N GLN A 479 20.21 -3.26 2.15
CA GLN A 479 20.67 -2.41 1.04
C GLN A 479 19.81 -1.15 0.83
N VAL A 480 19.18 -0.63 1.89
CA VAL A 480 18.39 0.61 1.84
C VAL A 480 19.33 1.78 1.51
N GLY A 481 18.98 2.54 0.48
CA GLY A 481 19.81 3.61 -0.08
C GLY A 481 20.94 3.12 -1.00
N GLN A 482 21.12 1.80 -1.13
CA GLN A 482 22.21 1.21 -1.90
C GLN A 482 21.72 0.46 -3.14
N PHE A 483 20.59 -0.24 -3.07
CA PHE A 483 20.02 -1.00 -4.17
C PHE A 483 18.54 -0.71 -4.41
N GLY A 484 18.16 -0.67 -5.68
CA GLY A 484 16.76 -0.58 -6.11
C GLY A 484 16.53 -1.56 -7.25
N TYR A 485 15.67 -2.54 -6.99
CA TYR A 485 15.22 -3.50 -7.99
C TYR A 485 13.77 -3.24 -8.35
N TYR A 486 13.49 -3.23 -9.65
CA TYR A 486 12.16 -3.05 -10.17
C TYR A 486 11.83 -4.20 -11.09
N TRP A 487 10.78 -4.92 -10.78
CA TRP A 487 10.31 -5.99 -11.62
C TRP A 487 9.82 -5.48 -12.97
N THR A 488 9.99 -6.33 -13.97
CA THR A 488 9.32 -6.23 -15.26
C THR A 488 8.42 -7.43 -15.42
N ARG A 489 7.46 -7.35 -16.35
CA ARG A 489 6.59 -8.48 -16.71
C ARG A 489 7.30 -9.57 -17.50
N ASP A 490 8.55 -9.37 -17.91
CA ASP A 490 9.29 -10.29 -18.76
C ASP A 490 10.05 -11.34 -17.95
N ILE A 491 10.01 -12.58 -18.45
CA ILE A 491 10.72 -13.73 -17.92
C ILE A 491 11.35 -14.55 -19.05
N LYS A 492 12.52 -15.14 -18.81
CA LYS A 492 13.21 -16.02 -19.77
C LYS A 492 12.63 -17.45 -19.70
N GLY A 493 11.39 -17.62 -20.12
CA GLY A 493 10.73 -18.94 -20.22
C GLY A 493 10.56 -19.65 -18.87
N THR A 494 10.50 -20.98 -18.88
CA THR A 494 10.19 -21.84 -17.72
C THR A 494 11.40 -22.19 -16.85
N ASP A 495 12.39 -21.30 -16.72
CA ASP A 495 13.65 -21.56 -15.99
C ASP A 495 13.40 -22.16 -14.59
N LEU A 496 13.71 -23.44 -14.39
CA LEU A 496 13.37 -24.14 -13.17
C LEU A 496 14.16 -23.64 -11.95
N ASP A 497 15.21 -22.85 -12.14
CA ASP A 497 16.06 -22.33 -11.07
C ASP A 497 15.52 -21.02 -10.47
N GLY A 498 14.51 -20.39 -11.07
CA GLY A 498 13.86 -19.19 -10.52
C GLY A 498 14.62 -17.89 -10.76
N HIS A 499 15.39 -17.85 -11.84
CA HIS A 499 16.24 -16.72 -12.21
C HIS A 499 15.80 -16.03 -13.51
N GLY A 500 14.62 -16.38 -14.04
CA GLY A 500 14.20 -15.99 -15.37
C GLY A 500 13.84 -14.51 -15.52
N GLY A 501 13.53 -13.82 -14.42
CA GLY A 501 13.03 -12.44 -14.47
C GLY A 501 14.07 -11.43 -14.96
N TYR A 502 13.59 -10.34 -15.60
CA TYR A 502 14.40 -9.23 -16.09
C TYR A 502 14.21 -7.95 -15.24
N PRO A 503 14.66 -7.89 -13.98
CA PRO A 503 14.47 -6.68 -13.17
C PRO A 503 15.40 -5.56 -13.65
N LEU A 504 14.92 -4.32 -13.62
CA LEU A 504 15.79 -3.14 -13.61
C LEU A 504 16.58 -3.13 -12.30
N ARG A 505 17.92 -3.07 -12.39
CA ARG A 505 18.83 -3.09 -11.25
C ARG A 505 19.56 -1.77 -11.16
N LEU A 506 19.38 -1.06 -10.07
CA LEU A 506 20.08 0.19 -9.76
C LEU A 506 20.92 -0.02 -8.51
N LYS A 507 22.20 0.37 -8.57
CA LYS A 507 23.10 0.39 -7.40
C LYS A 507 23.70 1.76 -7.23
N SER A 508 23.75 2.26 -6.00
CA SER A 508 24.17 3.62 -5.66
C SER A 508 25.60 4.01 -6.12
N ASN A 509 26.47 3.02 -6.29
CA ASN A 509 27.88 3.19 -6.68
C ASN A 509 28.18 2.78 -8.14
N LYS A 510 27.16 2.47 -8.95
CA LYS A 510 27.35 2.02 -10.33
C LYS A 510 26.23 2.53 -11.23
N THR A 511 26.59 3.29 -12.25
CA THR A 511 25.64 3.86 -13.22
C THR A 511 25.64 3.13 -14.56
N ALA A 512 26.67 2.34 -14.87
CA ALA A 512 26.72 1.53 -16.08
C ALA A 512 26.07 0.17 -15.84
N TRP A 513 25.04 -0.17 -16.60
CA TRP A 513 24.27 -1.40 -16.44
C TRP A 513 23.83 -1.97 -17.78
N GLU A 514 23.33 -3.19 -17.72
CA GLU A 514 22.63 -3.86 -18.81
C GLU A 514 21.41 -4.55 -18.21
N MET A 515 20.26 -4.43 -18.88
CA MET A 515 19.09 -5.21 -18.52
C MET A 515 19.27 -6.66 -18.93
N THR A 516 19.56 -7.50 -17.93
CA THR A 516 19.83 -8.93 -18.13
C THR A 516 18.97 -9.79 -17.22
N VAL A 517 18.84 -11.07 -17.61
CA VAL A 517 18.22 -12.12 -16.81
C VAL A 517 18.94 -12.30 -15.46
N GLY A 518 18.24 -12.77 -14.42
CA GLY A 518 18.85 -13.10 -13.13
C GLY A 518 18.27 -12.36 -11.92
N GLY A 519 16.99 -12.00 -11.96
CA GLY A 519 16.22 -11.68 -10.75
C GLY A 519 15.70 -12.96 -10.11
N TYR A 520 15.77 -13.05 -8.77
CA TYR A 520 15.26 -14.20 -8.03
C TYR A 520 13.76 -14.04 -7.88
N GLU A 521 12.98 -14.92 -8.51
CA GLU A 521 11.54 -14.78 -8.64
C GLU A 521 10.80 -14.80 -7.29
N LYS A 522 11.40 -15.43 -6.26
CA LYS A 522 10.92 -15.40 -4.87
C LYS A 522 11.09 -14.05 -4.15
N GLU A 523 11.86 -13.13 -4.70
CA GLU A 523 12.13 -11.83 -4.06
C GLU A 523 10.99 -10.84 -4.31
N ALA A 524 10.59 -10.13 -3.25
CA ALA A 524 9.62 -9.06 -3.36
C ALA A 524 10.35 -7.76 -3.72
N LEU A 525 10.11 -7.25 -4.94
CA LEU A 525 10.78 -6.07 -5.49
C LEU A 525 9.76 -5.01 -5.93
N LEU A 526 10.21 -3.79 -6.24
CA LEU A 526 9.31 -2.70 -6.64
C LEU A 526 8.68 -2.93 -8.01
N ILE A 527 7.57 -2.24 -8.27
CA ILE A 527 6.94 -2.15 -9.59
C ILE A 527 6.69 -0.69 -9.94
N ARG A 528 6.94 -0.33 -11.21
CA ARG A 528 6.34 0.84 -11.86
C ARG A 528 5.34 0.37 -12.90
N CYS A 529 4.24 1.10 -13.00
CA CYS A 529 3.19 0.81 -13.96
C CYS A 529 3.29 1.73 -15.17
N ILE A 530 2.97 1.19 -16.35
CA ILE A 530 2.88 1.88 -17.63
C ILE A 530 1.47 1.71 -18.19
N GLN A 531 0.99 2.66 -18.99
CA GLN A 531 -0.33 2.54 -19.61
C GLN A 531 -0.45 1.25 -20.44
N GLU A 532 -1.64 0.65 -20.44
CA GLU A 532 -1.94 -0.51 -21.29
C GLU A 532 -2.00 -0.12 -22.77
N ARG A 533 -2.51 1.08 -23.05
CA ARG A 533 -2.76 1.59 -24.41
C ARG A 533 -2.69 3.11 -24.47
N ALA A 534 -2.53 3.65 -25.68
CA ALA A 534 -2.53 5.09 -25.90
C ALA A 534 -3.95 5.69 -25.93
N ASN A 535 -4.96 4.98 -26.43
CA ASN A 535 -6.35 5.46 -26.53
C ASN A 535 -7.33 4.34 -26.19
#